data_AF-A0A7C1HXT7-F1
#
_entry.id   AF-A0A7C1HXT7-F1
#
_cell.length_a   1.000
_cell.length_b   1.000
_cell.length_c   1.000
_cell.angle_alpha   90.00
_cell.angle_beta   90.00
_cell.angle_gamma   90.00
#
_symmetry.space_group_name_H-M   'P 1'
#
loop_
_entity.id
_entity.type
_entity.pdbx_description
1 polymer ?
#
loop_
_entity_poly.entity_id
_entity_poly.type
_entity_poly.pdbx_seq_one_letter_code
_entity_poly.pdbx_strand_id
1 'polypeptide(L)'
;MSEKMKVLLVTAEAYPFAKVGGLADVAGSLPEPLHGLSVDVRVILPLYDAIDRKKFDIRYCGVEFEVPMGGKMVGGKLWSSLFPGSNIPVYFIECDEYYGRPGIYTDPATGEAYPDDGERFVFFSKAVLEAVKSL
;
A
#
# COMPACT_ATOMS: atom_id res chain seq x y z
N MET A 1 -6.49 26.52 -16.97
CA MET A 1 -6.51 25.04 -16.99
C MET A 1 -7.26 24.60 -15.76
N SER A 2 -8.28 23.74 -15.87
CA SER A 2 -8.92 23.17 -14.68
C SER A 2 -7.91 22.29 -13.94
N GLU A 3 -7.83 22.42 -12.63
CA GLU A 3 -6.97 21.52 -11.85
C GLU A 3 -7.37 20.07 -12.07
N LYS A 4 -6.36 19.21 -12.28
CA LYS A 4 -6.54 17.78 -12.44
C LYS A 4 -6.96 17.21 -11.08
N MET A 5 -8.09 16.50 -11.01
CA MET A 5 -8.52 15.85 -9.77
C MET A 5 -7.46 14.84 -9.31
N LYS A 6 -7.02 14.93 -8.05
CA LYS A 6 -6.04 14.03 -7.45
C LYS A 6 -6.75 13.00 -6.58
N VAL A 7 -6.48 11.72 -6.81
CA VAL A 7 -7.09 10.61 -6.08
C VAL A 7 -6.01 9.62 -5.65
N LEU A 8 -5.96 9.33 -4.34
CA LEU A 8 -5.14 8.24 -3.80
C LEU A 8 -6.07 7.09 -3.40
N LEU A 9 -5.99 5.98 -4.13
CA LEU A 9 -6.68 4.75 -3.79
C LEU A 9 -5.91 4.03 -2.69
N VAL A 10 -6.49 4.00 -1.50
CA VAL A 10 -5.92 3.33 -0.32
C VAL A 10 -6.54 1.94 -0.22
N THR A 11 -5.72 0.89 -0.27
CA THR A 11 -6.19 -0.49 -0.29
C THR A 11 -5.29 -1.43 0.49
N ALA A 12 -5.86 -2.50 1.05
CA ALA A 12 -5.09 -3.58 1.66
C ALA A 12 -4.47 -4.52 0.61
N GLU A 13 -5.02 -4.58 -0.60
CA GLU A 13 -4.58 -5.47 -1.67
C GLU A 13 -4.72 -4.79 -3.04
N ALA A 14 -3.81 -5.09 -3.97
CA ALA A 14 -3.90 -4.68 -5.36
C ALA A 14 -3.14 -5.67 -6.24
N TYR A 15 -3.81 -6.25 -7.24
CA TYR A 15 -3.15 -7.08 -8.24
C TYR A 15 -2.28 -6.20 -9.16
N PRO A 16 -1.04 -6.59 -9.52
CA PRO A 16 -0.40 -7.89 -9.28
C PRO A 16 0.50 -7.95 -8.03
N PHE A 17 0.48 -6.96 -7.16
CA PHE A 17 1.40 -6.85 -6.02
C PHE A 17 0.99 -7.77 -4.86
N ALA A 18 -0.26 -7.69 -4.42
CA ALA A 18 -0.78 -8.42 -3.28
C ALA A 18 -2.21 -8.86 -3.56
N LYS A 19 -2.49 -10.17 -3.42
CA LYS A 19 -3.79 -10.75 -3.75
C LYS A 19 -4.14 -11.91 -2.81
N VAL A 20 -5.30 -11.76 -2.17
CA VAL A 20 -6.05 -12.79 -1.44
C VAL A 20 -7.40 -13.00 -2.10
N GLY A 21 -8.08 -11.90 -2.47
CA GLY A 21 -9.47 -11.96 -2.96
C GLY A 21 -9.76 -11.04 -4.13
N GLY A 22 -11.06 -10.75 -4.31
CA GLY A 22 -11.57 -9.88 -5.38
C GLY A 22 -11.29 -8.39 -5.16
N LEU A 23 -11.00 -7.97 -3.92
CA LEU A 23 -10.56 -6.59 -3.63
C LEU A 23 -9.32 -6.24 -4.45
N ALA A 24 -8.35 -7.15 -4.53
CA ALA A 24 -7.13 -6.95 -5.30
C ALA A 24 -7.41 -6.70 -6.79
N ASP A 25 -8.41 -7.36 -7.37
CA ASP A 25 -8.76 -7.21 -8.78
C ASP A 25 -9.38 -5.84 -9.04
N VAL A 26 -10.28 -5.40 -8.15
CA VAL A 26 -10.91 -4.08 -8.26
C VAL A 26 -9.85 -2.99 -8.08
N ALA A 27 -9.05 -3.07 -7.01
CA ALA A 27 -8.02 -2.07 -6.72
C ALA A 27 -6.89 -2.05 -7.77
N GLY A 28 -6.61 -3.18 -8.42
CA GLY A 28 -5.64 -3.27 -9.50
C GLY A 28 -6.15 -2.78 -10.86
N SER A 29 -7.46 -2.88 -11.12
CA SER A 29 -8.05 -2.51 -12.43
C SER A 29 -8.70 -1.13 -12.47
N LEU A 30 -9.15 -0.58 -11.33
CA LEU A 30 -9.77 0.75 -11.26
C LEU A 30 -8.85 1.94 -11.60
N PRO A 31 -7.54 1.92 -11.33
CA PRO A 31 -6.68 3.08 -11.61
C PRO A 31 -6.61 3.44 -13.11
N GLU A 32 -6.54 2.45 -14.00
CA GLU A 32 -6.42 2.68 -15.44
C GLU A 32 -7.58 3.48 -16.08
N PRO A 33 -8.86 3.12 -15.87
CA PRO A 33 -9.97 3.92 -16.39
C PRO A 33 -10.03 5.32 -15.77
N LEU A 34 -9.69 5.49 -14.48
CA LEU A 34 -9.61 6.82 -13.84
C LEU A 34 -8.52 7.68 -14.50
N HIS A 35 -7.37 7.08 -14.79
CA HIS A 35 -6.30 7.76 -15.51
C HIS A 35 -6.77 8.22 -16.90
N GLY A 36 -7.52 7.36 -17.62
CA GLY A 36 -8.14 7.70 -18.91
C GLY A 36 -9.14 8.87 -18.86
N LEU A 37 -9.77 9.09 -17.70
CA LEU A 37 -10.63 10.25 -17.42
C LEU A 37 -9.86 11.51 -16.99
N SER A 38 -8.53 11.53 -17.21
CA SER A 38 -7.66 12.62 -16.78
C SER A 38 -7.67 12.85 -15.26
N VAL A 39 -7.82 11.80 -14.45
CA VAL A 39 -7.58 11.86 -13.00
C VAL A 39 -6.09 11.59 -12.72
N ASP A 40 -5.48 12.35 -11.79
CA ASP A 40 -4.17 12.01 -11.21
C ASP A 40 -4.41 10.96 -10.12
N VAL A 41 -4.54 9.72 -10.58
CA VAL A 41 -4.81 8.56 -9.72
C VAL A 41 -3.50 7.87 -9.33
N ARG A 42 -3.40 7.51 -8.06
CA ARG A 42 -2.29 6.78 -7.46
C ARG A 42 -2.87 5.68 -6.56
N VAL A 43 -2.10 4.65 -6.27
CA VAL A 43 -2.50 3.59 -5.33
C VAL A 43 -1.50 3.49 -4.19
N ILE A 44 -1.97 3.21 -2.98
CA ILE A 44 -1.12 2.89 -1.85
C ILE A 44 -1.62 1.65 -1.11
N LEU A 45 -0.70 0.76 -0.78
CA LEU A 45 -0.96 -0.48 -0.03
C LEU A 45 0.19 -0.79 0.94
N PRO A 46 0.02 -1.72 1.89
CA PRO A 46 1.13 -2.20 2.69
C PRO A 46 2.20 -2.91 1.85
N LEU A 47 3.47 -2.76 2.23
CA LEU A 47 4.57 -3.54 1.66
C LEU A 47 4.66 -4.90 2.37
N TYR A 48 3.81 -5.85 1.99
CA TYR A 48 3.87 -7.20 2.54
C TYR A 48 5.14 -7.94 2.12
N ASP A 49 5.61 -8.85 2.96
CA ASP A 49 6.78 -9.70 2.71
C ASP A 49 6.68 -10.50 1.38
N ALA A 50 5.48 -10.91 1.01
CA ALA A 50 5.22 -11.66 -0.22
C ALA A 50 5.41 -10.83 -1.53
N ILE A 51 5.56 -9.50 -1.43
CA ILE A 51 5.72 -8.64 -2.61
C ILE A 51 7.17 -8.69 -3.08
N ASP A 52 7.38 -9.22 -4.30
CA ASP A 52 8.70 -9.25 -4.92
C ASP A 52 9.15 -7.85 -5.37
N ARG A 53 9.92 -7.20 -4.49
CA ARG A 53 10.46 -5.85 -4.71
C ARG A 53 11.31 -5.74 -5.98
N LYS A 54 12.04 -6.79 -6.35
CA LYS A 54 12.92 -6.77 -7.53
C LYS A 54 12.11 -6.91 -8.82
N LYS A 55 11.17 -7.86 -8.86
CA LYS A 55 10.28 -8.07 -10.00
C LYS A 55 9.50 -6.80 -10.36
N PHE A 56 9.07 -6.06 -9.34
CA PHE A 56 8.26 -4.87 -9.51
C PHE A 56 9.06 -3.56 -9.45
N ASP A 57 10.40 -3.59 -9.45
CA ASP A 57 11.25 -2.39 -9.37
C ASP A 57 10.80 -1.41 -8.26
N ILE A 58 10.51 -1.95 -7.07
CA ILE A 58 10.07 -1.16 -5.92
C ILE A 58 11.27 -0.44 -5.31
N ARG A 59 11.22 0.88 -5.29
CA ARG A 59 12.32 1.75 -4.85
C ARG A 59 11.93 2.57 -3.64
N TYR A 60 12.91 2.73 -2.75
CA TYR A 60 12.76 3.54 -1.56
C TYR A 60 12.65 5.02 -1.94
N CYS A 61 11.68 5.74 -1.38
CA CYS A 61 11.46 7.16 -1.67
C CYS A 61 12.34 8.10 -0.87
N GLY A 62 13.13 7.60 0.09
CA GLY A 62 13.88 8.47 1.02
C GLY A 62 12.99 9.11 2.09
N VAL A 63 11.78 8.59 2.30
CA VAL A 63 10.80 9.12 3.24
C VAL A 63 10.57 8.10 4.35
N GLU A 64 10.81 8.53 5.59
CA GLU A 64 10.47 7.84 6.82
C GLU A 64 9.53 8.72 7.63
N PHE A 65 8.64 8.10 8.40
CA PHE A 65 7.70 8.78 9.27
C PHE A 65 7.41 7.92 10.49
N GLU A 66 6.85 8.53 11.53
CA GLU A 66 6.40 7.83 12.72
C GLU A 66 4.92 8.11 12.99
N VAL A 67 4.22 7.10 13.50
CA VAL A 67 2.79 7.17 13.80
C VAL A 67 2.55 6.83 15.27
N PRO A 68 1.74 7.63 16.00
CA PRO A 68 1.37 7.29 17.37
C PRO A 68 0.36 6.13 17.41
N MET A 69 0.71 5.05 18.09
CA MET A 69 -0.05 3.82 18.24
C MET A 69 -0.11 3.39 19.71
N GLY A 70 -1.26 3.56 20.36
CA GLY A 70 -1.51 2.98 21.69
C GLY A 70 -0.47 3.30 22.79
N GLY A 71 0.26 4.42 22.68
CA GLY A 71 1.32 4.82 23.62
C GLY A 71 2.76 4.63 23.13
N LYS A 72 2.97 4.04 21.95
CA LYS A 72 4.26 3.97 21.26
C LYS A 72 4.24 4.81 19.97
N MET A 73 5.42 5.17 19.48
CA MET A 73 5.61 5.63 18.10
C MET A 73 6.03 4.42 17.27
N VAL A 74 5.35 4.19 16.15
CA VAL A 74 5.69 3.11 15.21
C VAL A 74 6.19 3.75 13.92
N GLY A 75 7.40 3.38 13.51
CA GLY A 75 8.04 3.87 12.30
C GLY A 75 7.51 3.17 11.04
N GLY A 76 7.51 3.91 9.93
CA GLY A 76 7.25 3.36 8.61
C GLY A 76 8.09 4.05 7.53
N LYS A 77 8.24 3.38 6.39
CA LYS A 77 8.95 3.91 5.22
C LYS A 77 8.08 3.89 3.98
N LEU A 78 8.26 4.88 3.12
CA LEU A 78 7.56 4.96 1.85
C LEU A 78 8.42 4.40 0.71
N TRP A 79 7.81 3.53 -0.07
CA TRP A 79 8.38 2.97 -1.29
C TRP A 79 7.45 3.26 -2.46
N SER A 80 7.97 3.17 -3.68
CA SER A 80 7.19 3.42 -4.90
C SER A 80 7.58 2.52 -6.05
N SER A 81 6.65 2.36 -6.98
CA SER A 81 6.84 1.78 -8.30
C SER A 81 5.76 2.33 -9.26
N LEU A 82 5.64 1.74 -10.44
CA LEU A 82 4.56 1.96 -11.40
C LEU A 82 3.75 0.66 -11.55
N PHE A 83 2.45 0.80 -11.81
CA PHE A 83 1.64 -0.35 -12.24
C PHE A 83 2.21 -0.95 -13.53
N PRO A 84 2.42 -2.28 -13.61
CA PRO A 84 2.97 -2.92 -14.80
C PRO A 84 2.19 -2.56 -16.07
N GLY A 85 2.90 -2.09 -17.09
CA GLY A 85 2.29 -1.69 -18.37
C GLY A 85 1.64 -0.30 -18.37
N SER A 86 1.77 0.49 -17.29
CA SER A 86 1.22 1.84 -17.20
C SER A 86 2.20 2.83 -16.55
N ASN A 87 1.87 4.12 -16.57
CA ASN A 87 2.59 5.17 -15.86
C ASN A 87 1.89 5.59 -14.55
N ILE A 88 1.04 4.72 -13.99
CA ILE A 88 0.27 5.02 -12.79
C ILE A 88 1.14 4.72 -11.56
N PRO A 89 1.43 5.71 -10.70
CA PRO A 89 2.23 5.49 -9.50
C PRO A 89 1.52 4.58 -8.49
N VAL A 90 2.30 3.67 -7.92
CA VAL A 90 1.90 2.86 -6.76
C VAL A 90 2.92 3.07 -5.64
N TYR A 91 2.42 3.19 -4.42
CA TYR A 91 3.22 3.38 -3.22
C TYR A 91 3.02 2.24 -2.25
N PHE A 92 4.05 1.97 -1.46
CA PHE A 92 4.02 0.92 -0.45
C PHE A 92 4.48 1.45 0.89
N ILE A 93 3.74 1.10 1.95
CA ILE A 93 4.10 1.42 3.32
C ILE A 93 4.83 0.22 3.92
N GLU A 94 6.12 0.36 4.17
CA GLU A 94 6.91 -0.62 4.92
C GLU A 94 6.72 -0.37 6.41
N CYS A 95 6.46 -1.46 7.15
CA CYS A 95 6.52 -1.54 8.59
C CYS A 95 6.75 -3.01 8.94
N ASP A 96 8.00 -3.38 9.22
CA ASP A 96 8.38 -4.79 9.40
C ASP A 96 7.60 -5.44 10.55
N GLU A 97 7.26 -4.69 11.59
CA GLU A 97 6.43 -5.14 12.72
C GLU A 97 5.05 -5.67 12.30
N TYR A 98 4.44 -5.07 11.27
CA TYR A 98 3.08 -5.42 10.84
C TYR A 98 3.00 -6.19 9.52
N TYR A 99 3.94 -5.97 8.60
CA TYR A 99 3.87 -6.49 7.22
C TYR A 99 5.05 -7.39 6.84
N GLY A 100 6.11 -7.42 7.67
CA GLY A 100 7.28 -8.29 7.50
C GLY A 100 7.03 -9.72 7.96
N ARG A 101 5.90 -10.30 7.56
CA ARG A 101 5.47 -11.65 7.95
C ARG A 101 4.82 -12.41 6.78
N PRO A 102 4.78 -13.76 6.81
CA PRO A 102 4.14 -14.54 5.76
C PRO A 102 2.64 -14.25 5.62
N GLY A 103 2.12 -14.27 4.40
CA GLY A 103 0.68 -14.06 4.18
C GLY A 103 0.21 -12.63 4.48
N ILE A 104 -1.07 -12.37 4.18
CA ILE A 104 -1.68 -11.04 4.32
C ILE A 104 -2.56 -11.02 5.58
N TYR A 105 -3.66 -11.76 5.63
CA TYR A 105 -4.58 -11.78 6.77
C TYR A 105 -4.41 -12.98 7.70
N THR A 106 -3.89 -14.07 7.17
CA THR A 106 -3.75 -15.34 7.88
C THR A 106 -2.33 -15.84 7.75
N ASP A 107 -1.86 -16.57 8.77
CA ASP A 107 -0.65 -17.35 8.67
C ASP A 107 -0.88 -18.49 7.66
N PRO A 108 -0.09 -18.58 6.58
CA PRO A 108 -0.27 -19.61 5.55
C PRO A 108 0.07 -21.03 6.04
N ALA A 109 0.83 -21.18 7.13
CA ALA A 109 1.18 -22.48 7.72
C ALA A 109 0.07 -23.01 8.63
N THR A 110 -0.60 -22.14 9.40
CA THR A 110 -1.65 -22.56 10.35
C THR A 110 -3.07 -22.31 9.84
N GLY A 111 -3.25 -21.38 8.92
CA GLY A 111 -4.55 -20.89 8.45
C GLY A 111 -5.24 -19.94 9.43
N GLU A 112 -4.61 -19.59 10.55
CA GLU A 112 -5.20 -18.72 11.57
C GLU A 112 -5.06 -17.24 11.19
N ALA A 113 -6.07 -16.44 11.52
CA ALA A 113 -6.05 -15.00 11.32
C ALA A 113 -5.06 -14.34 12.28
N TYR A 114 -4.41 -13.28 11.80
CA TYR A 114 -3.53 -12.49 12.64
C TYR A 114 -4.33 -11.69 13.69
N PRO A 115 -4.01 -11.81 14.99
CA PRO A 115 -4.80 -11.20 16.06
C PRO A 115 -4.69 -9.66 16.11
N ASP A 116 -3.67 -9.10 15.45
CA ASP A 116 -3.36 -7.67 15.41
C ASP A 116 -3.95 -6.94 14.18
N ASP A 117 -4.86 -7.57 13.43
CA ASP A 117 -5.46 -7.00 12.21
C ASP A 117 -6.04 -5.59 12.43
N GLY A 118 -6.74 -5.38 13.54
CA GLY A 118 -7.26 -4.06 13.89
C GLY A 118 -6.14 -3.02 14.10
N GLU A 119 -5.08 -3.39 14.82
CA GLU A 119 -3.97 -2.48 15.13
C GLU A 119 -3.21 -2.08 13.86
N ARG A 120 -2.83 -3.05 13.02
CA ARG A 120 -2.03 -2.77 11.83
C ARG A 120 -2.75 -1.96 10.76
N PHE A 121 -4.08 -2.10 10.64
CA PHE A 121 -4.83 -1.27 9.68
C PHE A 121 -5.17 0.12 10.25
N VAL A 122 -5.21 0.27 11.58
CA VAL A 122 -5.16 1.61 12.22
C VAL A 122 -3.81 2.27 11.95
N PHE A 123 -2.70 1.54 12.10
CA PHE A 123 -1.38 2.04 11.70
C PHE A 123 -1.37 2.43 10.23
N PHE A 124 -1.79 1.54 9.32
CA PHE A 124 -1.83 1.79 7.88
C PHE A 124 -2.57 3.09 7.55
N SER A 125 -3.78 3.26 8.09
CA SER A 125 -4.61 4.43 7.84
C SER A 125 -3.91 5.72 8.25
N LYS A 126 -3.23 5.72 9.41
CA LYS A 126 -2.46 6.89 9.87
C LYS A 126 -1.16 7.08 9.08
N ALA A 127 -0.45 6.01 8.75
CA ALA A 127 0.77 6.03 7.96
C ALA A 127 0.55 6.63 6.57
N VAL A 128 -0.58 6.32 5.94
CA VAL A 128 -1.00 6.93 4.66
C VAL A 128 -1.14 8.44 4.79
N LEU A 129 -1.70 8.94 5.90
CA LEU A 129 -1.83 10.38 6.15
C LEU A 129 -0.49 11.08 6.39
N GLU A 130 0.51 10.37 6.92
CA GLU A 130 1.87 10.89 7.00
C GLU A 130 2.57 10.86 5.64
N ALA A 131 2.46 9.75 4.91
CA ALA A 131 3.08 9.58 3.60
C ALA A 131 2.58 10.60 2.57
N VAL A 132 1.28 10.90 2.54
CA VAL A 132 0.69 11.82 1.54
C VAL A 132 1.22 13.24 1.65
N LYS A 133 1.79 13.64 2.80
CA LYS A 133 2.45 14.95 2.96
C LYS A 133 3.70 15.09 2.08
N SER A 134 4.24 13.98 1.58
CA SER A 134 5.46 13.91 0.76
C SER A 134 5.19 13.57 -0.71
N LEU A 135 3.92 13.51 -1.15
CA LEU A 135 3.48 13.01 -2.47
C LEU A 135 3.05 14.10 -3.47
#